data_AF-A0AAN7RXV6-F1
#
_entry.id   AF-A0AAN7RXV6-F1
#
_cell.length_a   1.000
_cell.length_b   1.000
_cell.length_c   1.000
_cell.angle_alpha   90.00
_cell.angle_beta   90.00
_cell.angle_gamma   90.00
#
_symmetry.space_group_name_H-M   'P 1'
#
loop_
_entity.id
_entity.type
_entity.pdbx_description
1 polymer ?
#
loop_
_entity_poly.entity_id
_entity_poly.type
_entity_poly.pdbx_seq_one_letter_code
_entity_poly.pdbx_strand_id
1 'polypeptide(L)'
;MLQQILRDMYIDPELLAELNEEQKQILFYKMREEQLRRWKEREEKARMEEAMLRKTARCKQSNGKHVEWLRGKDGEVWVWVMGEAPGDKPYEQISEELIAERARQQAQKEAEELWRQKEAEITKKFRDAMAQEKARIVAEKWKIEIEDRKAAKLEEEKIQEELKKREEEERQKGEEQIKQQEEIRAKELYLSLKQAQQHSQHSDDDQEWEEQYIRTYGDDSEVLRMGDDIQTLRDFLKIDKFVGCIVRRSKAADEERSHKARRARDEYRQQSLRAIQKGRVAGLSNLFQGTSLNNDQEIKLNNNSASPLLPVSAAPSNIWERPSRPFSRDVIIRWFKAEQIPRRAGFERNTNRIAQWFH
;
A
#
# COMPACT_ATOMS: atom_id res chain seq x y z
N MET A 1 -12.64 39.59 -9.69
CA MET A 1 -13.83 39.02 -8.99
C MET A 1 -13.42 38.21 -7.76
N LEU A 2 -12.66 37.11 -7.90
CA LEU A 2 -12.23 36.28 -6.77
C LEU A 2 -11.53 37.05 -5.63
N GLN A 3 -10.63 37.98 -5.95
CA GLN A 3 -9.95 38.80 -4.94
C GLN A 3 -10.92 39.68 -4.13
N GLN A 4 -12.01 40.15 -4.74
CA GLN A 4 -13.03 40.96 -4.05
C GLN A 4 -13.83 40.06 -3.08
N ILE A 5 -14.21 38.86 -3.51
CA ILE A 5 -14.88 37.87 -2.67
C ILE A 5 -14.00 37.44 -1.49
N LEU A 6 -12.70 37.24 -1.70
CA LEU A 6 -11.76 36.94 -0.61
C LEU A 6 -11.55 38.14 0.32
N ARG A 7 -11.68 39.38 -0.18
CA ARG A 7 -11.62 40.59 0.65
C ARG A 7 -12.86 40.74 1.53
N ASP A 8 -14.05 40.56 0.95
CA ASP A 8 -15.31 40.81 1.63
C ASP A 8 -15.86 39.56 2.34
N MET A 9 -15.27 38.39 2.07
CA MET A 9 -15.67 37.07 2.59
C MET A 9 -17.14 36.71 2.27
N TYR A 10 -17.71 37.34 1.24
CA TYR A 10 -19.10 37.20 0.84
C TYR A 10 -19.18 36.97 -0.67
N ILE A 11 -20.07 36.08 -1.08
CA ILE A 11 -20.40 35.80 -2.47
C ILE A 11 -21.92 35.82 -2.65
N ASP A 12 -22.39 36.49 -3.70
CA ASP A 12 -23.81 36.52 -4.04
C ASP A 12 -24.30 35.11 -4.42
N PRO A 13 -25.45 34.65 -3.89
CA PRO A 13 -25.92 33.28 -4.06
C PRO A 13 -26.23 32.92 -5.52
N GLU A 14 -26.62 33.89 -6.35
CA GLU A 14 -26.85 33.71 -7.79
C GLU A 14 -25.52 33.43 -8.53
N LEU A 15 -24.48 34.20 -8.22
CA LEU A 15 -23.12 34.00 -8.77
C LEU A 15 -22.47 32.71 -8.24
N LEU A 16 -22.78 32.33 -7.00
CA LEU A 16 -22.35 31.04 -6.46
C LEU A 16 -23.03 29.89 -7.21
N ALA A 17 -24.32 29.98 -7.53
CA ALA A 17 -25.05 28.92 -8.23
C ALA A 17 -24.50 28.65 -9.65
N GLU A 18 -24.10 29.71 -10.35
CA GLU A 18 -23.53 29.66 -11.71
C GLU A 18 -22.12 29.05 -11.78
N LEU A 19 -21.36 29.03 -10.67
CA LEU A 19 -20.03 28.42 -10.63
C LEU A 19 -20.11 26.89 -10.72
N ASN A 20 -19.20 26.30 -11.49
CA ASN A 20 -19.06 24.85 -11.55
C ASN A 20 -18.62 24.29 -10.17
N GLU A 21 -18.92 23.03 -9.88
CA GLU A 21 -18.65 22.41 -8.57
C GLU A 21 -17.15 22.47 -8.21
N GLU A 22 -16.26 22.24 -9.17
CA GLU A 22 -14.82 22.37 -8.98
C GLU A 22 -14.40 23.81 -8.62
N GLN A 23 -15.04 24.81 -9.24
CA GLN A 23 -14.77 26.22 -8.99
C GLN A 23 -15.30 26.66 -7.61
N LYS A 24 -16.45 26.11 -7.18
CA LYS A 24 -16.99 26.28 -5.83
C LYS A 24 -16.05 25.71 -4.78
N GLN A 25 -15.55 24.50 -5.00
CA GLN A 25 -14.59 23.87 -4.09
C GLN A 25 -13.32 24.70 -3.97
N ILE A 26 -12.71 25.12 -5.09
CA ILE A 26 -11.51 25.97 -5.09
C ILE A 26 -11.77 27.30 -4.37
N LEU A 27 -12.92 27.94 -4.61
CA LEU A 27 -13.32 29.17 -3.93
C LEU A 27 -13.44 28.97 -2.41
N PHE A 28 -14.11 27.91 -1.96
CA PHE A 28 -14.25 27.62 -0.53
C PHE A 28 -12.92 27.31 0.13
N TYR A 29 -12.02 26.58 -0.54
CA TYR A 29 -10.65 26.38 -0.06
C TYR A 29 -9.92 27.71 0.12
N LYS A 30 -9.98 28.61 -0.88
CA LYS A 30 -9.34 29.92 -0.80
C LYS A 30 -9.96 30.84 0.25
N MET A 31 -11.29 30.81 0.40
CA MET A 31 -11.99 31.54 1.46
C MET A 31 -11.62 31.01 2.84
N ARG A 32 -11.47 29.69 2.98
CA ARG A 32 -11.04 29.07 4.23
C ARG A 32 -9.59 29.42 4.59
N GLU A 33 -8.70 29.41 3.62
CA GLU A 33 -7.32 29.89 3.77
C GLU A 33 -7.28 31.33 4.26
N GLU A 34 -8.09 32.21 3.67
CA GLU A 34 -8.15 33.62 4.04
C GLU A 34 -8.76 33.83 5.43
N GLN A 35 -9.78 33.05 5.82
CA GLN A 35 -10.28 33.04 7.20
C GLN A 35 -9.18 32.67 8.21
N LEU A 36 -8.41 31.63 7.91
CA LEU A 36 -7.31 31.18 8.77
C LEU A 36 -6.18 32.22 8.83
N ARG A 37 -5.84 32.85 7.70
CA ARG A 37 -4.86 33.94 7.63
C ARG A 37 -5.28 35.12 8.49
N ARG A 38 -6.51 35.64 8.32
CA ARG A 38 -7.06 36.76 9.13
C ARG A 38 -7.21 36.41 10.59
N TRP A 39 -7.54 35.16 10.92
CA TRP A 39 -7.59 34.71 12.30
C TRP A 39 -6.19 34.72 12.93
N LYS A 40 -5.19 34.15 12.26
CA LYS A 40 -3.79 34.17 12.72
C LYS A 40 -3.27 35.59 12.90
N GLU A 41 -3.54 36.49 11.95
CA GLU A 41 -3.14 37.90 12.07
C GLU A 41 -3.83 38.61 13.24
N ARG A 42 -5.11 38.33 13.48
CA ARG A 42 -5.83 38.88 14.64
C ARG A 42 -5.27 38.35 15.96
N GLU A 43 -4.97 37.06 16.05
CA GLU A 43 -4.33 36.45 17.22
C GLU A 43 -2.95 37.08 17.48
N GLU A 44 -2.15 37.25 16.42
CA GLU A 44 -0.83 37.84 16.54
C GLU A 44 -0.91 39.31 16.95
N LYS A 45 -1.84 40.07 16.37
CA LYS A 45 -2.10 41.47 16.73
C LYS A 45 -2.58 41.58 18.18
N ALA A 46 -3.50 40.72 18.61
CA ALA A 46 -3.96 40.67 20.00
C ALA A 46 -2.81 40.35 20.96
N ARG A 47 -1.92 39.41 20.59
CA ARG A 47 -0.71 39.09 21.37
C ARG A 47 0.27 40.25 21.45
N MET A 48 0.47 40.98 20.35
CA MET A 48 1.32 42.17 20.32
C MET A 48 0.74 43.31 21.15
N GLU A 49 -0.57 43.55 21.04
CA GLU A 49 -1.31 44.56 21.81
C GLU A 49 -1.27 44.23 23.30
N GLU A 50 -1.50 42.97 23.68
CA GLU A 50 -1.36 42.50 25.06
C GLU A 50 0.08 42.70 25.58
N ALA A 51 1.09 42.38 24.78
CA ALA A 51 2.49 42.60 25.15
C ALA A 51 2.81 44.10 25.31
N MET A 52 2.22 44.97 24.49
CA MET A 52 2.36 46.42 24.59
C MET A 52 1.67 46.98 25.84
N LEU A 53 0.47 46.50 26.16
CA LEU A 53 -0.25 46.82 27.39
C LEU A 53 0.54 46.36 28.63
N ARG A 54 1.12 45.16 28.60
CA ARG A 54 2.00 44.66 29.68
C ARG A 54 3.24 45.52 29.86
N LYS A 55 3.89 45.94 28.76
CA LYS A 55 5.08 46.82 28.80
C LYS A 55 4.74 48.22 29.34
N THR A 56 3.64 48.83 28.90
CA THR A 56 3.21 50.15 29.38
C THR A 56 2.78 50.10 30.85
N ALA A 57 2.11 49.02 31.28
CA ALA A 57 1.82 48.78 32.70
C ALA A 57 3.11 48.67 33.53
N ARG A 58 4.13 47.96 33.04
CA ARG A 58 5.43 47.81 33.72
C ARG A 58 6.20 49.13 33.83
N CYS A 59 6.14 49.98 32.80
CA CYS A 59 6.79 51.29 32.79
C CYS A 59 6.06 52.32 33.69
N LYS A 60 4.73 52.27 33.76
CA LYS A 60 3.96 53.10 34.70
C LYS A 60 4.22 52.75 36.16
N GLN A 61 4.63 51.52 36.46
CA GLN A 61 5.03 51.12 37.81
C GLN A 61 6.41 51.66 38.23
N SER A 62 7.30 52.06 37.31
CA SER A 62 8.67 52.45 37.70
C SER A 62 8.86 53.93 38.05
N ASN A 63 7.96 54.83 37.62
CA ASN A 63 8.24 56.28 37.63
C ASN A 63 7.47 57.11 38.67
N GLY A 64 6.99 56.51 39.77
CA GLY A 64 6.21 57.25 40.77
C GLY A 64 6.06 56.61 42.14
N LYS A 65 6.95 55.69 42.53
CA LYS A 65 6.87 55.06 43.85
C LYS A 65 7.56 55.95 44.90
N HIS A 66 6.79 56.84 45.52
CA HIS A 66 7.17 57.50 46.77
C HIS A 66 6.54 56.70 47.93
N VAL A 67 7.34 56.35 48.94
CA VAL A 67 6.88 55.60 50.12
C VAL A 67 6.57 56.62 51.21
N GLU A 68 5.28 56.89 51.41
CA GLU A 68 4.79 57.69 52.53
C GLU A 68 4.38 56.75 53.66
N TRP A 69 5.06 56.84 54.80
CA TRP A 69 4.77 56.02 55.98
C TRP A 69 3.56 56.59 56.71
N LEU A 70 2.55 55.75 56.92
CA LEU A 70 1.43 56.06 57.82
C LEU A 70 1.97 56.23 59.24
N ARG A 71 1.47 57.22 59.97
CA ARG A 71 1.82 57.45 61.39
C ARG A 71 0.69 56.97 62.30
N GLY A 72 1.05 56.28 63.37
CA GLY A 72 0.16 55.84 64.44
C GLY A 72 -0.30 57.01 65.33
N LYS A 73 -1.16 56.71 66.30
CA LYS A 73 -1.69 57.71 67.26
C LYS A 73 -0.62 58.28 68.20
N ASP A 74 0.48 57.55 68.32
CA ASP A 74 1.72 57.88 69.04
C ASP A 74 2.68 58.76 68.22
N GLY A 75 2.42 58.95 66.93
CA GLY A 75 3.33 59.66 66.01
C GLY A 75 4.46 58.79 65.44
N GLU A 76 4.54 57.51 65.83
CA GLU A 76 5.46 56.54 65.27
C GLU A 76 4.93 55.94 63.96
N VAL A 77 5.74 55.17 63.24
CA VAL A 77 5.30 54.54 61.99
C VAL A 77 4.26 53.46 62.28
N TRP A 78 3.12 53.51 61.60
CA TRP A 78 2.06 52.50 61.73
C TRP A 78 2.52 51.17 61.14
N VAL A 79 2.61 50.16 61.99
CA VAL A 79 2.93 48.78 61.62
C VAL A 79 1.66 47.94 61.78
N TRP A 80 1.25 47.28 60.70
CA TRP A 80 0.21 46.27 60.74
C TRP A 80 0.86 44.88 60.63
N VAL A 81 0.63 44.06 61.64
CA VAL A 81 1.08 42.67 61.69
C VAL A 81 -0.09 41.79 61.28
N MET A 82 0.10 41.01 60.20
CA MET A 82 -0.93 40.09 59.69
C MET A 82 -1.35 39.11 60.78
N GLY A 83 -2.62 39.17 61.21
CA GLY A 83 -3.19 38.23 62.17
C GLY A 83 -3.22 38.69 63.63
N GLU A 84 -2.76 39.90 63.95
CA GLU A 84 -2.88 40.47 65.31
C GLU A 84 -4.15 41.34 65.50
N ALA A 85 -4.82 41.76 64.42
CA ALA A 85 -6.04 42.54 64.52
C ALA A 85 -7.26 41.64 64.86
N PRO A 86 -8.25 42.16 65.61
CA PRO A 86 -9.45 41.40 65.96
C PRO A 86 -10.20 40.91 64.71
N GLY A 87 -10.23 39.60 64.48
CA GLY A 87 -10.93 38.97 63.35
C GLY A 87 -10.04 38.59 62.16
N ASP A 88 -8.74 38.90 62.19
CA ASP A 88 -7.80 38.48 61.15
C ASP A 88 -7.35 37.03 61.36
N LYS A 89 -7.16 36.29 60.25
CA LYS A 89 -6.55 34.94 60.30
C LYS A 89 -5.05 35.09 60.62
N PRO A 90 -4.48 34.24 61.51
CA PRO A 90 -3.05 34.25 61.75
C PRO A 90 -2.29 33.89 60.46
N TYR A 91 -1.09 34.47 60.29
CA TYR A 91 -0.25 34.24 59.12
C TYR A 91 -0.04 32.74 58.81
N GLU A 92 0.19 31.93 59.85
CA GLU A 92 0.38 30.49 59.70
C GLU A 92 -0.81 29.83 59.00
N GLN A 93 -2.04 30.16 59.41
CA GLN A 93 -3.27 29.60 58.81
C GLN A 93 -3.46 30.05 57.36
N ILE A 94 -3.10 31.29 57.02
CA ILE A 94 -3.14 31.79 55.64
C ILE A 94 -2.09 31.06 54.78
N SER A 95 -0.90 30.84 55.32
CA SER A 95 0.19 30.13 54.63
C SER A 95 -0.15 28.65 54.40
N GLU A 96 -0.74 28.00 55.39
CA GLU A 96 -1.22 26.63 55.31
C GLU A 96 -2.36 26.49 54.29
N GLU A 97 -3.31 27.44 54.28
CA GLU A 97 -4.40 27.48 53.30
C GLU A 97 -3.86 27.63 51.87
N LEU A 98 -2.85 28.49 51.66
CA LEU A 98 -2.16 28.65 50.37
C LEU A 98 -1.41 27.39 49.93
N ILE A 99 -0.72 26.70 50.86
CA ILE A 99 -0.04 25.43 50.57
C ILE A 99 -1.07 24.36 50.23
N ALA A 100 -2.17 24.27 50.97
CA ALA A 100 -3.25 23.33 50.73
C ALA A 100 -3.95 23.59 49.40
N GLU A 101 -4.20 24.85 49.04
CA GLU A 101 -4.78 25.22 47.76
C GLU A 101 -3.85 24.85 46.59
N ARG A 102 -2.55 25.11 46.72
CA ARG A 102 -1.55 24.68 45.74
C ARG A 102 -1.49 23.16 45.62
N ALA A 103 -1.55 22.42 46.72
CA ALA A 103 -1.58 20.97 46.73
C ALA A 103 -2.84 20.42 46.04
N ARG A 104 -4.02 21.03 46.27
CA ARG A 104 -5.26 20.67 45.58
C ARG A 104 -5.18 20.90 44.07
N GLN A 105 -4.68 22.05 43.65
CA GLN A 105 -4.50 22.37 42.23
C GLN A 105 -3.52 21.39 41.56
N GLN A 106 -2.46 21.00 42.27
CA GLN A 106 -1.51 20.01 41.77
C GLN A 106 -2.17 18.63 41.63
N ALA A 107 -2.92 18.18 42.64
CA ALA A 107 -3.67 16.93 42.59
C ALA A 107 -4.72 16.92 41.47
N GLN A 108 -5.38 18.05 41.20
CA GLN A 108 -6.32 18.18 40.07
C GLN A 108 -5.63 18.00 38.73
N LYS A 109 -4.48 18.63 38.51
CA LYS A 109 -3.69 18.48 37.27
C LYS A 109 -3.23 17.04 37.08
N GLU A 110 -2.71 16.40 38.13
CA GLU A 110 -2.29 15.01 38.08
C GLU A 110 -3.46 14.06 37.80
N ALA A 111 -4.63 14.31 38.39
CA ALA A 111 -5.85 13.55 38.10
C ALA A 111 -6.32 13.73 36.64
N GLU A 112 -6.26 14.95 36.10
CA GLU A 112 -6.57 15.22 34.69
C GLU A 112 -5.58 14.51 33.75
N GLU A 113 -4.29 14.50 34.07
CA GLU A 113 -3.27 13.78 33.30
C GLU A 113 -3.49 12.27 33.33
N LEU A 114 -3.79 11.71 34.51
CA LEU A 114 -4.16 10.30 34.64
C LEU A 114 -5.42 9.97 33.83
N TRP A 115 -6.41 10.87 33.83
CA TRP A 115 -7.63 10.68 33.05
C TRP A 115 -7.34 10.71 31.54
N ARG A 116 -6.52 11.66 31.07
CA ARG A 116 -6.04 11.69 29.67
C ARG A 116 -5.30 10.41 29.28
N GLN A 117 -4.45 9.90 30.17
CA GLN A 117 -3.75 8.63 29.94
C GLN A 117 -4.74 7.46 29.80
N LYS A 118 -5.76 7.41 30.66
CA LYS A 118 -6.80 6.38 30.60
C LYS A 118 -7.66 6.49 29.34
N GLU A 119 -8.02 7.70 28.94
CA GLU A 119 -8.78 7.94 27.70
C GLU A 119 -7.96 7.56 26.47
N ALA A 120 -6.67 7.88 26.45
CA ALA A 120 -5.75 7.43 25.40
C ALA A 120 -5.58 5.91 25.40
N GLU A 121 -5.50 5.27 26.56
CA GLU A 121 -5.45 3.81 26.70
C GLU A 121 -6.72 3.15 26.15
N ILE A 122 -7.90 3.69 26.47
CA ILE A 122 -9.19 3.22 25.95
C ILE A 122 -9.25 3.39 24.44
N THR A 123 -8.88 4.57 23.93
CA THR A 123 -8.86 4.86 22.50
C THR A 123 -7.90 3.93 21.76
N LYS A 124 -6.72 3.66 22.33
CA LYS A 124 -5.75 2.73 21.77
C LYS A 124 -6.31 1.30 21.75
N LYS A 125 -6.86 0.81 22.86
CA LYS A 125 -7.48 -0.51 22.94
C LYS A 125 -8.61 -0.68 21.92
N PHE A 126 -9.41 0.37 21.69
CA PHE A 126 -10.45 0.34 20.66
C PHE A 126 -9.85 0.24 19.24
N ARG A 127 -8.83 1.04 18.93
CA ARG A 127 -8.11 0.95 17.64
C ARG A 127 -7.49 -0.43 17.43
N ASP A 128 -6.86 -0.97 18.46
CA ASP A 128 -6.20 -2.29 18.43
C ASP A 128 -7.24 -3.40 18.23
N ALA A 129 -8.38 -3.35 18.92
CA ALA A 129 -9.49 -4.30 18.74
C ALA A 129 -10.06 -4.25 17.31
N MET A 130 -10.21 -3.05 16.73
CA MET A 130 -10.64 -2.89 15.35
C MET A 130 -9.61 -3.44 14.35
N ALA A 131 -8.32 -3.27 14.62
CA ALA A 131 -7.25 -3.82 13.79
C ALA A 131 -7.21 -5.36 13.89
N GLN A 132 -7.40 -5.91 15.09
CA GLN A 132 -7.47 -7.35 15.32
C GLN A 132 -8.65 -7.98 14.59
N GLU A 133 -9.83 -7.35 14.61
CA GLU A 133 -11.00 -7.85 13.88
C GLU A 133 -10.79 -7.82 12.36
N LYS A 134 -10.21 -6.73 11.83
CA LYS A 134 -9.83 -6.65 10.42
C LYS A 134 -8.84 -7.74 10.04
N ALA A 135 -7.83 -7.97 10.86
CA ALA A 135 -6.84 -9.02 10.64
C ALA A 135 -7.50 -10.41 10.67
N ARG A 136 -8.48 -10.64 11.56
CA ARG A 136 -9.26 -11.89 11.61
C ARG A 136 -10.02 -12.13 10.31
N ILE A 137 -10.73 -11.12 9.82
CA ILE A 137 -11.47 -11.20 8.55
C ILE A 137 -10.54 -11.51 7.37
N VAL A 138 -9.37 -10.85 7.31
CA VAL A 138 -8.37 -11.11 6.25
C VAL A 138 -7.81 -12.54 6.36
N ALA A 139 -7.48 -12.99 7.57
CA ALA A 139 -6.98 -14.34 7.80
C ALA A 139 -8.02 -15.41 7.43
N GLU A 140 -9.29 -15.18 7.73
CA GLU A 140 -10.39 -16.07 7.37
C GLU A 140 -10.58 -16.17 5.85
N LYS A 141 -10.54 -15.03 5.14
CA LYS A 141 -10.54 -15.02 3.67
C LYS A 141 -9.37 -15.79 3.07
N TRP A 142 -8.17 -15.63 3.61
CA TRP A 142 -6.99 -16.32 3.12
C TRP A 142 -7.04 -17.84 3.36
N LYS A 143 -7.66 -18.28 4.46
CA LYS A 143 -7.90 -19.71 4.70
C LYS A 143 -8.83 -20.30 3.66
N ILE A 144 -9.95 -19.62 3.38
CA ILE A 144 -10.91 -20.03 2.33
C ILE A 144 -10.18 -20.11 0.98
N GLU A 145 -9.40 -19.09 0.62
CA GLU A 145 -8.63 -19.07 -0.63
C GLU A 145 -7.62 -20.23 -0.74
N ILE A 146 -6.96 -20.59 0.37
CA ILE A 146 -6.05 -21.74 0.40
C ILE A 146 -6.81 -23.06 0.22
N GLU A 147 -7.97 -23.20 0.86
CA GLU A 147 -8.82 -24.39 0.73
C GLU A 147 -9.35 -24.53 -0.70
N ASP A 148 -9.82 -23.44 -1.31
CA ASP A 148 -10.23 -23.41 -2.72
C ASP A 148 -9.08 -23.80 -3.65
N ARG A 149 -7.88 -23.26 -3.40
CA ARG A 149 -6.68 -23.62 -4.17
C ARG A 149 -6.29 -25.09 -4.00
N LYS A 150 -6.49 -25.67 -2.82
CA LYS A 150 -6.24 -27.10 -2.58
C LYS A 150 -7.30 -27.95 -3.28
N ALA A 151 -8.57 -27.55 -3.24
CA ALA A 151 -9.66 -28.24 -3.94
C ALA A 151 -9.45 -28.25 -5.46
N ALA A 152 -9.05 -27.10 -6.03
CA ALA A 152 -8.74 -27.00 -7.46
C ALA A 152 -7.60 -27.93 -7.90
N LYS A 153 -6.54 -28.05 -7.08
CA LYS A 153 -5.44 -28.98 -7.36
C LYS A 153 -5.88 -30.45 -7.31
N LEU A 154 -6.73 -30.79 -6.35
CA LEU A 154 -7.24 -32.15 -6.20
C LEU A 154 -8.16 -32.52 -7.36
N GLU A 155 -8.95 -31.57 -7.87
CA GLU A 155 -9.78 -31.76 -9.05
C GLU A 155 -8.93 -31.89 -10.32
N GLU A 156 -7.88 -31.07 -10.46
CA GLU A 156 -6.91 -31.19 -11.55
C GLU A 156 -6.22 -32.56 -11.57
N GLU A 157 -5.82 -33.07 -10.40
CA GLU A 157 -5.21 -34.39 -10.25
C GLU A 157 -6.17 -35.51 -10.67
N LYS A 158 -7.44 -35.46 -10.26
CA LYS A 158 -8.47 -36.41 -10.72
C LYS A 158 -8.65 -36.38 -12.24
N ILE A 159 -8.70 -35.19 -12.84
CA ILE A 159 -8.82 -35.04 -14.29
C ILE A 159 -7.61 -35.67 -14.99
N GLN A 160 -6.40 -35.45 -14.46
CA GLN A 160 -5.17 -36.05 -14.99
C GLN A 160 -5.18 -37.58 -14.88
N GLU A 161 -5.66 -38.13 -13.77
CA GLU A 161 -5.82 -39.57 -13.59
C GLU A 161 -6.86 -40.17 -14.55
N GLU A 162 -8.00 -39.51 -14.75
CA GLU A 162 -8.99 -39.93 -15.75
C GLU A 162 -8.43 -39.92 -17.17
N LEU A 163 -7.65 -38.89 -17.52
CA LEU A 163 -6.99 -38.81 -18.83
C LEU A 163 -5.99 -39.95 -19.02
N LYS A 164 -5.15 -40.23 -18.02
CA LYS A 164 -4.22 -41.37 -18.06
C LYS A 164 -4.95 -42.70 -18.18
N LYS A 165 -6.06 -42.87 -17.48
CA LYS A 165 -6.88 -44.08 -17.57
C LYS A 165 -7.47 -44.24 -18.97
N ARG A 166 -7.99 -43.17 -19.57
CA ARG A 166 -8.47 -43.19 -20.96
C ARG A 166 -7.37 -43.50 -21.97
N GLU A 167 -6.19 -42.90 -21.80
CA GLU A 167 -5.03 -43.17 -22.65
C GLU A 167 -4.61 -44.65 -22.56
N GLU A 168 -4.55 -45.21 -21.35
CA GLU A 168 -4.26 -46.62 -21.12
C GLU A 168 -5.32 -47.55 -21.71
N GLU A 169 -6.61 -47.21 -21.57
CA GLU A 169 -7.72 -47.95 -22.17
C GLU A 169 -7.67 -47.92 -23.71
N GLU A 170 -7.33 -46.79 -24.32
CA GLU A 170 -7.08 -46.71 -25.76
C GLU A 170 -5.86 -47.54 -26.19
N ARG A 171 -4.79 -47.51 -25.40
CA ARG A 171 -3.61 -48.34 -25.65
C ARG A 171 -3.96 -49.83 -25.62
N GLN A 172 -4.71 -50.26 -24.61
CA GLN A 172 -5.17 -51.64 -24.48
C GLN A 172 -6.07 -52.06 -25.65
N LYS A 173 -7.02 -51.21 -26.06
CA LYS A 173 -7.86 -51.47 -27.25
C LYS A 173 -7.03 -51.54 -28.53
N GLY A 174 -5.97 -50.75 -28.64
CA GLY A 174 -5.01 -50.80 -29.74
C GLY A 174 -4.22 -52.11 -29.74
N GLU A 175 -3.67 -52.50 -28.59
CA GLU A 175 -2.95 -53.77 -28.40
C GLU A 175 -3.85 -54.97 -28.68
N GLU A 176 -5.10 -54.95 -28.23
CA GLU A 176 -6.09 -56.01 -28.50
C GLU A 176 -6.42 -56.12 -29.98
N GLN A 177 -6.59 -54.99 -30.69
CA GLN A 177 -6.81 -55.00 -32.14
C GLN A 177 -5.60 -55.56 -32.90
N ILE A 178 -4.38 -55.21 -32.49
CA ILE A 178 -3.15 -55.77 -33.07
C ILE A 178 -3.10 -57.27 -32.84
N LYS A 179 -3.40 -57.74 -31.62
CA LYS A 179 -3.41 -59.16 -31.28
C LYS A 179 -4.45 -59.94 -32.09
N GLN A 180 -5.64 -59.38 -32.29
CA GLN A 180 -6.67 -59.96 -33.15
C GLN A 180 -6.21 -60.02 -34.61
N GLN A 181 -5.58 -58.96 -35.12
CA GLN A 181 -5.00 -58.95 -36.47
C GLN A 181 -3.85 -59.97 -36.63
N GLU A 182 -2.96 -60.09 -35.64
CA GLU A 182 -1.90 -61.09 -35.62
C GLU A 182 -2.47 -62.50 -35.61
N GLU A 183 -3.54 -62.76 -34.84
CA GLU A 183 -4.20 -64.07 -34.81
C GLU A 183 -4.88 -64.40 -36.15
N ILE A 184 -5.57 -63.44 -36.75
CA ILE A 184 -6.17 -63.58 -38.09
C ILE A 184 -5.07 -63.89 -39.11
N ARG A 185 -3.99 -63.10 -39.11
CA ARG A 185 -2.87 -63.26 -40.03
C ARG A 185 -2.12 -64.56 -39.82
N ALA A 186 -1.98 -65.02 -38.57
CA ALA A 186 -1.38 -66.31 -38.25
C ALA A 186 -2.23 -67.47 -38.79
N LYS A 187 -3.56 -67.38 -38.68
CA LYS A 187 -4.48 -68.37 -39.27
C LYS A 187 -4.39 -68.37 -40.79
N GLU A 188 -4.38 -67.21 -41.43
CA GLU A 188 -4.21 -67.07 -42.89
C GLU A 188 -2.88 -67.68 -43.36
N LEU A 189 -1.78 -67.36 -42.68
CA LEU A 189 -0.46 -67.93 -42.96
C LEU A 189 -0.43 -69.45 -42.79
N TYR A 190 -1.10 -69.97 -41.76
CA TYR A 190 -1.21 -71.41 -41.53
C TYR A 190 -1.98 -72.12 -42.66
N LEU A 191 -3.11 -71.56 -43.09
CA LEU A 191 -3.89 -72.08 -44.22
C LEU A 191 -3.08 -72.04 -45.53
N SER A 192 -2.38 -70.93 -45.78
CA SER A 192 -1.49 -70.78 -46.94
C SER A 192 -0.34 -71.80 -46.93
N LEU A 193 0.31 -72.00 -45.77
CA LEU A 193 1.37 -73.00 -45.61
C LEU A 193 0.87 -74.42 -45.86
N LYS A 194 -0.34 -74.75 -45.37
CA LYS A 194 -0.97 -76.05 -45.58
C LYS A 194 -1.30 -76.31 -47.04
N GLN A 195 -1.76 -75.29 -47.77
CA GLN A 195 -1.94 -75.38 -49.22
C GLN A 195 -0.61 -75.58 -49.95
N ALA A 196 0.43 -74.84 -49.58
CA ALA A 196 1.77 -75.00 -50.16
C ALA A 196 2.35 -76.41 -49.89
N GLN A 197 2.14 -76.98 -48.71
CA GLN A 197 2.51 -78.37 -48.40
C GLN A 197 1.75 -79.38 -49.27
N GLN A 198 0.46 -79.15 -49.53
CA GLN A 198 -0.32 -79.98 -50.45
C GLN A 198 0.13 -79.84 -51.91
N HIS A 199 0.61 -78.65 -52.30
CA HIS A 199 1.21 -78.43 -53.62
C HIS A 199 2.62 -79.03 -53.74
N SER A 200 3.41 -79.03 -52.67
CA SER A 200 4.72 -79.72 -52.61
C SER A 200 4.56 -81.25 -52.63
N GLN A 201 3.53 -81.81 -51.97
CA GLN A 201 3.18 -83.23 -52.08
C GLN A 201 2.62 -83.63 -53.46
N HIS A 202 2.31 -82.67 -54.33
CA HIS A 202 1.78 -82.90 -55.68
C HIS A 202 2.72 -82.44 -56.80
N SER A 203 3.96 -82.11 -56.46
CA SER A 203 5.04 -81.77 -57.39
C SER A 203 5.99 -82.97 -57.48
N ASP A 204 6.01 -83.64 -58.63
CA ASP A 204 6.98 -84.71 -58.95
C ASP A 204 8.42 -84.18 -59.15
N ASP A 205 8.67 -82.88 -58.94
CA ASP A 205 9.97 -82.24 -59.17
C ASP A 205 10.96 -82.37 -57.99
N ASP A 206 10.50 -82.69 -56.78
CA ASP A 206 11.39 -82.88 -55.60
C ASP A 206 12.19 -84.20 -55.72
N GLN A 207 11.64 -85.18 -56.45
CA GLN A 207 12.32 -86.46 -56.68
C GLN A 207 13.45 -86.34 -57.73
N GLU A 208 13.37 -85.37 -58.66
CA GLU A 208 14.43 -85.12 -59.65
C GLU A 208 15.61 -84.32 -59.06
N TRP A 209 15.37 -83.38 -58.13
CA TRP A 209 16.44 -82.58 -57.50
C TRP A 209 17.29 -83.42 -56.53
N GLU A 210 16.67 -84.35 -55.80
CA GLU A 210 17.36 -85.28 -54.89
C GLU A 210 18.15 -86.35 -55.67
N GLU A 211 17.61 -86.84 -56.80
CA GLU A 211 18.33 -87.74 -57.70
C GLU A 211 19.47 -87.04 -58.47
N GLN A 212 19.35 -85.77 -58.81
CA GLN A 212 20.42 -85.00 -59.48
C GLN A 212 21.58 -84.67 -58.53
N TYR A 213 21.30 -84.47 -57.24
CA TYR A 213 22.31 -84.26 -56.19
C TYR A 213 23.07 -85.56 -55.87
N ILE A 214 22.40 -86.71 -55.82
CA ILE A 214 23.02 -88.04 -55.61
C ILE A 214 23.76 -88.53 -56.88
N ARG A 215 23.32 -88.16 -58.10
CA ARG A 215 23.95 -88.55 -59.37
C ARG A 215 25.24 -87.79 -59.69
N THR A 216 25.52 -86.68 -59.00
CA THR A 216 26.71 -85.84 -59.28
C THR A 216 27.82 -85.97 -58.24
N TYR A 217 27.55 -86.45 -57.02
CA TYR A 217 28.58 -86.61 -55.98
C TYR A 217 28.34 -87.87 -55.14
N GLY A 218 28.79 -89.00 -55.68
CA GLY A 218 28.81 -90.30 -55.03
C GLY A 218 30.06 -91.09 -55.38
N ASP A 219 31.23 -90.50 -55.17
CA ASP A 219 32.43 -91.12 -54.56
C ASP A 219 33.62 -90.18 -54.72
N ASP A 220 34.02 -89.55 -53.62
CA ASP A 220 35.43 -89.46 -53.20
C ASP A 220 35.49 -88.84 -51.80
N SER A 221 35.88 -89.68 -50.86
CA SER A 221 36.30 -89.30 -49.50
C SER A 221 37.63 -88.55 -49.57
N GLU A 222 37.65 -87.37 -48.96
CA GLU A 222 38.80 -86.59 -48.43
C GLU A 222 38.88 -85.17 -49.00
N VAL A 223 38.08 -84.23 -48.46
CA VAL A 223 38.63 -82.94 -47.97
C VAL A 223 37.74 -82.45 -46.83
N LEU A 224 38.31 -82.54 -45.64
CA LEU A 224 37.92 -81.85 -44.42
C LEU A 224 37.69 -80.35 -44.63
N ARG A 225 36.57 -79.84 -44.06
CA ARG A 225 36.43 -78.52 -43.42
C ARG A 225 36.79 -77.27 -44.26
N MET A 226 36.01 -76.93 -45.28
CA MET A 226 36.15 -75.59 -45.91
C MET A 226 34.87 -74.98 -46.50
N GLY A 227 33.79 -75.76 -46.68
CA GLY A 227 32.50 -75.28 -47.21
C GLY A 227 31.62 -74.56 -46.19
N ASP A 228 31.58 -75.07 -44.96
CA ASP A 228 30.85 -74.44 -43.86
C ASP A 228 31.43 -73.06 -43.50
N ASP A 229 32.74 -72.88 -43.72
CA ASP A 229 33.47 -71.63 -43.45
C ASP A 229 33.08 -70.50 -44.41
N ILE A 230 32.75 -70.78 -45.67
CA ILE A 230 32.39 -69.75 -46.66
C ILE A 230 30.96 -69.24 -46.43
N GLN A 231 30.03 -70.14 -46.10
CA GLN A 231 28.64 -69.78 -45.82
C GLN A 231 28.52 -69.08 -44.45
N THR A 232 29.23 -69.57 -43.42
CA THR A 232 29.36 -68.84 -42.15
C THR A 232 30.04 -67.49 -42.32
N LEU A 233 31.09 -67.33 -43.15
CA LEU A 233 31.69 -66.02 -43.45
C LEU A 233 30.73 -65.05 -44.14
N ARG A 234 29.89 -65.54 -45.06
CA ARG A 234 28.85 -64.74 -45.72
C ARG A 234 27.78 -64.27 -44.73
N ASP A 235 27.40 -65.13 -43.80
CA ASP A 235 26.41 -64.82 -42.77
C ASP A 235 27.01 -63.92 -41.67
N PHE A 236 28.30 -64.08 -41.33
CA PHE A 236 29.06 -63.14 -40.49
C PHE A 236 29.15 -61.75 -41.13
N LEU A 237 29.48 -61.62 -42.42
CA LEU A 237 29.52 -60.32 -43.10
C LEU A 237 28.14 -59.64 -43.21
N LYS A 238 27.06 -60.42 -43.31
CA LYS A 238 25.68 -59.90 -43.26
C LYS A 238 25.33 -59.39 -41.87
N ILE A 239 25.69 -60.14 -40.82
CA ILE A 239 25.50 -59.73 -39.43
C ILE A 239 26.31 -58.46 -39.15
N ASP A 240 27.57 -58.37 -39.59
CA ASP A 240 28.41 -57.18 -39.41
C ASP A 240 27.87 -55.95 -40.16
N LYS A 241 27.35 -56.13 -41.38
CA LYS A 241 26.63 -55.05 -42.10
C LYS A 241 25.35 -54.61 -41.39
N PHE A 242 24.61 -55.55 -40.82
CA PHE A 242 23.37 -55.28 -40.09
C PHE A 242 23.63 -54.55 -38.78
N VAL A 243 24.59 -55.04 -37.98
CA VAL A 243 25.06 -54.40 -36.74
C VAL A 243 25.63 -53.01 -37.05
N GLY A 244 26.45 -52.87 -38.11
CA GLY A 244 26.95 -51.58 -38.55
C GLY A 244 25.86 -50.60 -39.02
N CYS A 245 24.73 -51.10 -39.52
CA CYS A 245 23.55 -50.27 -39.83
C CYS A 245 22.84 -49.80 -38.56
N ILE A 246 22.63 -50.71 -37.60
CA ILE A 246 22.02 -50.41 -36.29
C ILE A 246 22.86 -49.39 -35.52
N VAL A 247 24.19 -49.57 -35.48
CA VAL A 247 25.10 -48.64 -34.79
C VAL A 247 25.05 -47.25 -35.43
N ARG A 248 24.99 -47.15 -36.76
CA ARG A 248 24.83 -45.87 -37.46
C ARG A 248 23.50 -45.19 -37.13
N ARG A 249 22.41 -45.95 -37.06
CA ARG A 249 21.08 -45.45 -36.67
C ARG A 249 21.06 -44.98 -35.21
N SER A 250 21.71 -45.72 -34.31
CA SER A 250 21.87 -45.37 -32.90
C SER A 250 22.69 -44.08 -32.73
N LYS A 251 23.81 -43.97 -33.46
CA LYS A 251 24.66 -42.77 -33.44
C LYS A 251 23.94 -41.52 -33.95
N ALA A 252 23.15 -41.65 -35.02
CA ALA A 252 22.32 -40.55 -35.52
C ALA A 252 21.26 -40.11 -34.49
N ALA A 253 20.64 -41.06 -33.79
CA ALA A 253 19.69 -40.77 -32.71
C ALA A 253 20.36 -40.13 -31.48
N ASP A 254 21.59 -40.50 -31.15
CA ASP A 254 22.40 -39.85 -30.10
C ASP A 254 22.77 -38.40 -30.50
N GLU A 255 23.12 -38.15 -31.76
CA GLU A 255 23.40 -36.81 -32.29
C GLU A 255 22.16 -35.90 -32.24
N GLU A 256 20.98 -36.45 -32.58
CA GLU A 256 19.70 -35.72 -32.47
C GLU A 256 19.38 -35.37 -31.01
N ARG A 257 19.53 -36.32 -30.08
CA ARG A 257 19.37 -36.07 -28.64
C ARG A 257 20.37 -35.02 -28.12
N SER A 258 21.61 -35.07 -28.60
CA SER A 258 22.66 -34.10 -28.26
C SER A 258 22.32 -32.69 -28.77
N HIS A 259 21.78 -32.57 -29.98
CA HIS A 259 21.33 -31.29 -30.54
C HIS A 259 20.11 -30.73 -29.80
N LYS A 260 19.14 -31.58 -29.44
CA LYS A 260 17.97 -31.19 -28.63
C LYS A 260 18.38 -30.70 -27.24
N ALA A 261 19.36 -31.37 -26.60
CA ALA A 261 19.91 -30.94 -25.31
C ALA A 261 20.65 -29.60 -25.41
N ARG A 262 21.40 -29.36 -26.49
CA ARG A 262 22.04 -28.05 -26.75
C ARG A 262 21.01 -26.94 -26.91
N ARG A 263 19.98 -27.15 -27.74
CA ARG A 263 18.88 -26.19 -27.93
C ARG A 263 18.17 -25.85 -26.61
N ALA A 264 17.86 -26.84 -25.79
CA ALA A 264 17.25 -26.63 -24.48
C ALA A 264 18.14 -25.79 -23.54
N ARG A 265 19.46 -26.01 -23.53
CA ARG A 265 20.42 -25.21 -22.75
C ARG A 265 20.49 -23.76 -23.23
N ASP A 266 20.55 -23.56 -24.54
CA ASP A 266 20.59 -22.21 -25.13
C ASP A 266 19.27 -21.46 -24.91
N GLU A 267 18.14 -22.13 -25.00
CA GLU A 267 16.82 -21.57 -24.69
C GLU A 267 16.70 -21.18 -23.20
N TYR A 268 17.16 -22.03 -22.28
CA TYR A 268 17.22 -21.68 -20.86
C TYR A 268 18.12 -20.48 -20.61
N ARG A 269 19.29 -20.42 -21.26
CA ARG A 269 20.21 -19.28 -21.16
C ARG A 269 19.57 -17.99 -21.69
N GLN A 270 18.85 -18.06 -22.81
CA GLN A 270 18.11 -16.91 -23.37
C GLN A 270 16.95 -16.47 -22.46
N GLN A 271 16.19 -17.41 -21.91
CA GLN A 271 15.10 -17.12 -20.95
C GLN A 271 15.65 -16.50 -19.65
N SER A 272 16.77 -17.02 -19.13
CA SER A 272 17.46 -16.48 -17.97
C SER A 272 17.94 -15.04 -18.19
N LEU A 273 18.58 -14.76 -19.34
CA LEU A 273 18.99 -13.39 -19.70
C LEU A 273 17.80 -12.43 -19.82
N ARG A 274 16.68 -12.89 -20.42
CA ARG A 274 15.44 -12.11 -20.47
C ARG A 274 14.83 -11.88 -19.08
N ALA A 275 14.90 -12.86 -18.19
CA ALA A 275 14.45 -12.73 -16.80
C ALA A 275 15.30 -11.74 -16.00
N ILE A 276 16.63 -11.75 -16.17
CA ILE A 276 17.54 -10.78 -15.55
C ILE A 276 17.25 -9.37 -16.05
N GLN A 277 17.03 -9.19 -17.36
CA GLN A 277 16.62 -7.89 -17.91
C GLN A 277 15.25 -7.45 -17.37
N LYS A 278 14.25 -8.34 -17.32
CA LYS A 278 12.93 -8.04 -16.74
C LYS A 278 12.99 -7.71 -15.25
N GLY A 279 13.82 -8.40 -14.46
CA GLY A 279 14.07 -8.11 -13.05
C GLY A 279 14.79 -6.77 -12.84
N ARG A 280 15.68 -6.40 -13.76
CA ARG A 280 16.35 -5.09 -13.76
C ARG A 280 15.40 -3.95 -14.13
N VAL A 281 14.46 -4.18 -15.05
CA VAL A 281 13.40 -3.21 -15.41
C VAL A 281 12.33 -3.09 -14.31
N ALA A 282 11.99 -4.19 -13.62
CA ALA A 282 11.15 -4.15 -12.41
C ALA A 282 11.83 -3.41 -11.25
N GLY A 283 13.15 -3.54 -11.10
CA GLY A 283 13.95 -2.76 -10.15
C GLY A 283 13.96 -1.25 -10.45
N LEU A 284 13.76 -0.85 -11.71
CA LEU A 284 13.59 0.56 -12.11
C LEU A 284 12.13 1.04 -11.96
N SER A 285 11.14 0.13 -12.02
CA SER A 285 9.73 0.46 -11.77
C SER A 285 9.47 0.89 -10.31
N ASN A 286 10.25 0.35 -9.37
CA ASN A 286 10.19 0.78 -7.97
C ASN A 286 10.77 2.19 -7.72
N LEU A 287 11.48 2.79 -8.70
CA LEU A 287 11.98 4.16 -8.58
C LEU A 287 10.93 5.21 -9.00
N PHE A 288 9.85 4.81 -9.67
CA PHE A 288 8.84 5.75 -10.18
C PHE A 288 7.49 5.71 -9.44
N GLN A 289 7.28 4.74 -8.52
CA GLN A 289 6.01 4.58 -7.78
C GLN A 289 6.08 4.98 -6.30
N GLY A 290 7.20 5.55 -5.84
CA GLY A 290 7.42 5.93 -4.43
C GLY A 290 7.21 7.42 -4.13
N THR A 291 6.02 7.98 -4.37
CA THR A 291 5.61 9.25 -3.75
C THR A 291 4.24 9.08 -3.10
N SER A 292 4.21 8.50 -1.90
CA SER A 292 3.10 8.63 -0.95
C SER A 292 3.55 8.34 0.50
N LEU A 293 3.63 9.41 1.29
CA LEU A 293 3.44 9.53 2.75
C LEU A 293 4.46 8.91 3.74
N ASN A 294 5.17 9.81 4.44
CA ASN A 294 5.50 9.86 5.90
C ASN A 294 6.09 8.59 6.59
N ASN A 295 7.19 8.58 7.37
CA ASN A 295 7.65 9.51 8.41
C ASN A 295 9.07 9.09 8.92
N ASP A 296 9.81 10.03 9.50
CA ASP A 296 10.85 9.93 10.54
C ASP A 296 12.08 9.00 10.35
N GLN A 297 13.21 9.58 9.94
CA GLN A 297 14.50 9.43 10.63
C GLN A 297 15.54 10.49 10.20
N GLU A 298 16.20 11.06 11.21
CA GLU A 298 17.21 12.12 11.16
C GLU A 298 18.47 11.72 10.39
N ILE A 299 18.94 12.57 9.46
CA ILE A 299 20.37 12.68 9.11
C ILE A 299 20.74 14.15 8.88
N LYS A 300 21.69 14.62 9.69
CA LYS A 300 22.35 15.93 9.67
C LYS A 300 23.12 16.18 8.37
N LEU A 301 22.92 17.33 7.73
CA LEU A 301 23.91 18.12 6.95
C LEU A 301 23.33 19.54 6.76
N ASN A 302 23.76 20.56 7.53
CA ASN A 302 24.78 21.56 7.18
C ASN A 302 24.70 22.14 5.74
N ASN A 303 24.19 23.37 5.59
CA ASN A 303 24.94 24.53 5.05
C ASN A 303 24.06 25.77 4.78
N ASN A 304 24.71 26.92 4.94
CA ASN A 304 24.23 28.31 4.99
C ASN A 304 23.67 28.90 3.68
N SER A 305 22.75 29.87 3.80
CA SER A 305 22.76 31.18 3.10
C SER A 305 21.52 31.99 3.52
N ALA A 306 21.67 33.04 4.33
CA ALA A 306 21.87 34.44 3.92
C ALA A 306 20.63 35.05 3.21
N SER A 307 19.82 35.79 3.98
CA SER A 307 18.83 36.75 3.48
C SER A 307 19.51 37.93 2.76
N PRO A 308 18.74 38.74 2.03
CA PRO A 308 18.58 40.11 2.54
C PRO A 308 17.15 40.68 2.41
N LEU A 309 16.78 41.40 3.47
CA LEU A 309 15.67 42.35 3.57
C LEU A 309 15.96 43.63 2.77
N LEU A 310 14.93 44.37 2.35
CA LEU A 310 14.85 45.84 2.46
C LEU A 310 13.37 46.34 2.35
N PRO A 311 13.05 47.55 2.86
CA PRO A 311 11.75 47.93 3.44
C PRO A 311 11.00 49.01 2.63
N VAL A 312 9.86 49.53 3.13
CA VAL A 312 9.56 50.98 3.32
C VAL A 312 8.05 51.30 3.55
N SER A 313 7.84 52.16 4.55
CA SER A 313 6.80 53.19 4.81
C SER A 313 5.34 52.85 5.10
N ALA A 314 4.92 53.25 6.32
CA ALA A 314 3.55 53.38 6.78
C ALA A 314 3.06 54.84 6.70
N ALA A 315 1.76 55.03 6.47
CA ALA A 315 1.02 56.27 6.74
C ALA A 315 -0.13 55.97 7.72
N PRO A 316 -0.55 56.92 8.58
CA PRO A 316 -1.39 56.62 9.73
C PRO A 316 -2.88 56.68 9.37
N SER A 317 -3.63 55.61 9.67
CA SER A 317 -5.09 55.67 9.74
C SER A 317 -5.51 55.82 11.20
N ASN A 318 -6.32 56.85 11.48
CA ASN A 318 -6.90 57.13 12.78
C ASN A 318 -7.79 55.95 13.21
N ILE A 319 -7.26 55.07 14.06
CA ILE A 319 -8.00 53.98 14.67
C ILE A 319 -8.78 54.55 15.85
N TRP A 320 -10.11 54.57 15.72
CA TRP A 320 -11.03 54.93 16.78
C TRP A 320 -11.10 53.77 17.79
N GLU A 321 -10.48 53.93 18.96
CA GLU A 321 -10.58 53.00 20.08
C GLU A 321 -11.97 53.09 20.71
N ARG A 322 -12.69 51.97 20.76
CA ARG A 322 -13.98 51.89 21.46
C ARG A 322 -13.70 51.97 22.98
N PRO A 323 -14.29 52.93 23.72
CA PRO A 323 -14.03 53.02 25.14
C PRO A 323 -14.57 51.80 25.89
N SER A 324 -13.82 51.39 26.91
CA SER A 324 -14.20 50.32 27.83
C SER A 324 -15.59 50.58 28.43
N ARG A 325 -16.34 49.49 28.65
CA ARG A 325 -17.76 49.43 29.01
C ARG A 325 -18.31 50.72 29.66
N PRO A 326 -19.34 51.35 29.08
CA PRO A 326 -19.88 52.60 29.60
C PRO A 326 -20.43 52.41 31.02
N PHE A 327 -19.91 53.23 31.94
CA PHE A 327 -20.12 53.08 33.39
C PHE A 327 -21.51 53.48 33.90
N SER A 328 -22.38 54.07 33.07
CA SER A 328 -23.78 54.36 33.44
C SER A 328 -24.74 54.43 32.25
N ARG A 329 -26.03 54.17 32.51
CA ARG A 329 -27.11 54.20 31.52
C ARG A 329 -27.18 55.54 30.77
N ASP A 330 -26.93 56.66 31.48
CA ASP A 330 -27.00 58.00 30.88
C ASP A 330 -25.85 58.30 29.92
N VAL A 331 -24.69 57.65 30.11
CA VAL A 331 -23.56 57.74 29.18
C VAL A 331 -23.86 56.97 27.90
N ILE A 332 -24.50 55.80 28.01
CA ILE A 332 -24.94 55.00 26.85
C ILE A 332 -26.00 55.76 26.04
N ILE A 333 -26.99 56.34 26.72
CA ILE A 333 -28.06 57.10 26.07
C ILE A 333 -27.48 58.33 25.35
N ARG A 334 -26.54 59.04 25.98
CA ARG A 334 -25.87 60.19 25.34
C ARG A 334 -25.04 59.77 24.14
N TRP A 335 -24.27 58.70 24.25
CA TRP A 335 -23.51 58.14 23.13
C TRP A 335 -24.42 57.73 21.97
N PHE A 336 -25.50 57.01 22.25
CA PHE A 336 -26.44 56.58 21.22
C PHE A 336 -27.09 57.78 20.53
N LYS A 337 -27.50 58.80 21.29
CA LYS A 337 -28.08 60.03 20.73
C LYS A 337 -27.08 60.85 19.91
N ALA A 338 -25.83 60.94 20.33
CA ALA A 338 -24.83 61.77 19.68
C ALA A 338 -24.21 61.11 18.45
N GLU A 339 -24.01 59.78 18.47
CA GLU A 339 -23.25 59.10 17.42
C GLU A 339 -24.10 58.15 16.56
N GLN A 340 -25.07 57.45 17.15
CA GLN A 340 -25.81 56.40 16.46
C GLN A 340 -27.10 56.93 15.80
N ILE A 341 -27.76 57.93 16.39
CA ILE A 341 -28.93 58.59 15.77
C ILE A 341 -28.58 59.31 14.46
N PRO A 342 -27.49 60.10 14.34
CA PRO A 342 -27.11 60.69 13.06
C PRO A 342 -26.76 59.65 11.99
N ARG A 343 -26.32 58.47 12.41
CA ARG A 343 -26.07 57.31 11.55
C ARG A 343 -27.33 56.52 11.21
N ARG A 344 -28.50 57.00 11.64
CA ARG A 344 -29.82 56.37 11.47
C ARG A 344 -29.89 54.92 11.97
N ALA A 345 -29.11 54.61 13.01
CA ALA A 345 -29.14 53.29 13.63
C ALA A 345 -30.53 53.03 14.24
N GLY A 346 -31.14 51.90 13.90
CA GLY A 346 -32.48 51.52 14.37
C GLY A 346 -33.64 52.15 13.63
N PHE A 347 -33.39 52.97 12.60
CA PHE A 347 -34.42 53.49 11.70
C PHE A 347 -34.57 52.60 10.47
N GLU A 348 -35.79 52.51 9.94
CA GLU A 348 -36.04 51.78 8.71
C GLU A 348 -35.43 52.54 7.50
N ARG A 349 -34.87 51.81 6.52
CA ARG A 349 -33.94 52.36 5.52
C ARG A 349 -34.43 53.62 4.80
N ASN A 350 -35.75 53.77 4.63
CA ASN A 350 -36.34 54.78 3.76
C ASN A 350 -37.35 55.70 4.48
N THR A 351 -37.60 55.50 5.78
CA THR A 351 -38.59 56.29 6.54
C THR A 351 -37.98 56.79 7.85
N ASN A 352 -38.53 57.86 8.42
CA ASN A 352 -38.13 58.34 9.75
C ASN A 352 -38.86 57.58 10.88
N ARG A 353 -39.33 56.35 10.60
CA ARG A 353 -39.94 55.47 11.59
C ARG A 353 -38.87 54.53 12.15
N ILE A 354 -38.93 54.28 13.46
CA ILE A 354 -38.06 53.33 14.14
C ILE A 354 -38.44 51.94 13.64
N ALA A 355 -37.44 51.14 13.25
CA ALA A 355 -37.65 49.83 12.69
C ALA A 355 -38.28 48.89 13.73
N GLN A 356 -39.24 48.07 13.30
CA GLN A 356 -40.03 47.24 14.23
C GLN A 356 -39.21 46.24 15.03
N TRP A 357 -38.02 45.84 14.57
CA TRP A 357 -37.11 44.94 15.29
C TRP A 357 -36.21 45.68 16.31
N PHE A 358 -36.25 47.01 16.33
CA PHE A 358 -35.41 47.85 17.18
C PHE A 358 -36.21 48.33 18.39
N HIS A 359 -36.08 47.60 19.50
CA HIS A 359 -36.81 47.81 20.76
C HIS A 359 -35.94 48.43 21.84
#